data_AF-A0AAX0GER3-F1
#
_entry.id   AF-A0AAX0GER3-F1
#
_cell.length_a   1.000
_cell.length_b   1.000
_cell.length_c   1.000
_cell.angle_alpha   90.00
_cell.angle_beta   90.00
_cell.angle_gamma   90.00
#
_symmetry.space_group_name_H-M   'P 1'
#
loop_
_entity.id
_entity.type
_entity.pdbx_description
1 polymer ?
#
loop_
_entity_poly.entity_id
_entity_poly.type
_entity_poly.pdbx_seq_one_letter_code
_entity_poly.pdbx_strand_id
1 'polypeptide(L)' 'MELEQTIMQLIVHGGNAKSDAMLAIEAAKKGDFDAADEQIKSAEAALLEAHHSQTSLIQGEARGEKAEVSLLL' A
#
# COMPACT_ATOMS: atom_id res chain seq x y z
N MET A 1 -5.48 17.67 -7.89
CA MET A 1 -4.04 17.57 -7.61
C MET A 1 -3.74 16.87 -6.29
N GLU A 2 -4.10 17.40 -5.10
CA GLU A 2 -3.78 16.73 -3.81
C GLU A 2 -4.41 15.32 -3.67
N LEU A 3 -5.68 15.16 -4.06
CA LEU A 3 -6.36 13.86 -4.04
C LEU A 3 -5.74 12.86 -5.01
N GLU A 4 -5.43 13.27 -6.24
CA GLU A 4 -4.78 12.42 -7.24
C GLU A 4 -3.39 11.96 -6.80
N GLN A 5 -2.61 12.84 -6.17
CA GLN A 5 -1.31 12.45 -5.60
C GLN A 5 -1.47 11.44 -4.46
N THR A 6 -2.49 11.61 -3.62
CA THR A 6 -2.79 10.66 -2.53
C THR A 6 -3.20 9.29 -3.09
N ILE A 7 -4.05 9.27 -4.13
CA ILE A 7 -4.45 8.03 -4.81
C ILE A 7 -3.23 7.37 -5.49
N MET A 8 -2.38 8.15 -6.16
CA MET A 8 -1.16 7.63 -6.77
C MET A 8 -0.20 7.02 -5.74
N GLN A 9 -0.05 7.64 -4.57
CA GLN A 9 0.73 7.08 -3.47
C GLN A 9 0.13 5.75 -2.98
N LEU A 10 -1.19 5.70 -2.80
CA LEU A 10 -1.92 4.47 -2.48
C LEU A 10 -1.65 3.34 -3.49
N ILE A 11 -1.69 3.65 -4.79
CA ILE A 11 -1.40 2.69 -5.86
C ILE A 11 0.05 2.21 -5.80
N VAL A 12 1.01 3.13 -5.64
CA VAL A 12 2.44 2.79 -5.57
C VAL A 12 2.73 1.93 -4.36
N HIS A 13 2.29 2.33 -3.17
CA HIS A 13 2.52 1.58 -1.94
C HIS A 13 1.83 0.22 -1.95
N GLY A 14 0.58 0.14 -2.44
CA GLY A 14 -0.12 -1.13 -2.63
C GLY A 14 0.56 -2.04 -3.66
N GLY A 15 1.10 -1.47 -4.74
CA GLY A 15 1.86 -2.19 -5.75
C GLY A 15 3.19 -2.75 -5.23
N ASN A 16 3.91 -1.96 -4.44
CA ASN A 16 5.15 -2.37 -3.79
C ASN A 16 4.89 -3.50 -2.78
N ALA A 17 3.90 -3.31 -1.90
CA ALA A 17 3.50 -4.33 -0.94
C ALA A 17 3.17 -5.68 -1.60
N LYS A 18 2.40 -5.65 -2.70
CA LYS A 18 2.08 -6.85 -3.46
C LYS A 18 3.33 -7.48 -4.07
N SER A 19 4.23 -6.68 -4.64
CA SER A 19 5.45 -7.18 -5.27
C SER A 19 6.36 -7.86 -4.24
N ASP A 20 6.56 -7.21 -3.09
CA ASP A 20 7.39 -7.74 -2.00
C ASP A 20 6.78 -9.01 -1.41
N ALA A 21 5.46 -9.07 -1.22
CA ALA A 21 4.77 -10.28 -0.79
C ALA A 21 4.95 -11.45 -1.80
N MET A 22 4.93 -11.15 -3.10
CA MET A 22 5.20 -12.17 -4.13
C MET A 22 6.64 -12.66 -4.10
N LEU A 23 7.61 -11.77 -3.89
CA LEU A 23 9.02 -12.12 -3.71
C LEU A 23 9.23 -12.97 -2.45
N ALA A 24 8.56 -12.65 -1.35
CA ALA A 24 8.59 -13.44 -0.12
C ALA A 24 8.10 -14.87 -0.35
N ILE A 25 6.98 -15.02 -1.07
CA ILE A 25 6.45 -16.34 -1.46
C ILE A 25 7.46 -17.12 -2.30
N GLU A 26 8.15 -16.44 -3.24
CA GLU A 26 9.15 -17.09 -4.08
C GLU A 26 10.40 -17.52 -3.30
N ALA A 27 10.88 -16.70 -2.36
CA ALA A 27 11.98 -17.01 -1.47
C ALA A 27 11.66 -18.21 -0.56
N ALA A 28 10.47 -18.20 0.06
CA ALA A 28 10.00 -19.31 0.89
C ALA A 28 9.90 -20.63 0.11
N LYS A 29 9.45 -20.59 -1.15
CA LYS A 29 9.42 -21.78 -2.04
C LYS A 29 10.81 -22.34 -2.33
N LYS A 30 11.85 -21.52 -2.29
CA LYS A 30 13.26 -21.92 -2.46
C LYS A 30 13.90 -22.38 -1.14
N GLY A 31 13.17 -22.29 -0.03
CA GLY A 31 13.68 -22.61 1.31
C GLY A 31 14.48 -21.46 1.95
N ASP A 32 14.50 -20.29 1.34
CA ASP A 32 15.16 -19.10 1.86
C ASP A 32 14.17 -18.28 2.71
N PHE A 33 14.03 -18.69 3.97
CA PHE A 33 13.08 -18.08 4.89
C PHE A 33 13.56 -16.73 5.42
N ASP A 34 14.87 -16.50 5.52
CA ASP A 34 15.42 -15.21 5.96
C ASP A 34 15.07 -14.11 4.96
N ALA A 35 15.27 -14.38 3.65
CA ALA A 35 14.87 -13.45 2.60
C ALA A 35 13.34 -13.30 2.52
N ALA A 36 12.58 -14.36 2.78
CA ALA A 36 11.12 -14.28 2.82
C ALA A 36 10.63 -13.33 3.93
N ASP A 37 11.19 -13.44 5.14
CA ASP A 37 10.84 -12.60 6.28
C ASP A 37 11.23 -11.14 6.04
N GLU A 38 12.37 -10.89 5.39
CA GLU A 38 12.79 -9.53 5.01
C GLU A 38 11.77 -8.90 4.03
N GLN A 39 11.33 -9.65 3.02
CA GLN A 39 10.37 -9.15 2.05
C GLN A 39 8.97 -8.99 2.61
N ILE A 40 8.54 -9.83 3.56
CA ILE A 40 7.29 -9.61 4.29
C ILE A 40 7.36 -8.30 5.09
N LYS A 41 8.47 -8.02 5.77
CA LYS A 41 8.63 -6.75 6.52
C LYS A 41 8.58 -5.53 5.59
N SER A 42 9.20 -5.62 4.40
CA SER A 42 9.10 -4.56 3.39
C SER A 42 7.65 -4.37 2.92
N ALA A 43 6.94 -5.46 2.66
CA ALA A 43 5.54 -5.42 2.26
C ALA A 43 4.65 -4.79 3.34
N GLU A 44 4.85 -5.14 4.60
CA GLU A 44 4.14 -4.57 5.75
C GLU A 44 4.39 -3.06 5.90
N ALA A 45 5.64 -2.63 5.74
CA ALA A 45 5.97 -1.20 5.79
C ALA A 45 5.28 -0.43 4.65
N ALA A 46 5.28 -0.95 3.43
CA ALA A 46 4.57 -0.33 2.31
C ALA A 46 3.05 -0.29 2.54
N LEU A 47 2.45 -1.35 3.10
CA LEU A 47 1.03 -1.36 3.45
C LEU A 47 0.70 -0.34 4.53
N LEU A 48 1.57 -0.15 5.52
CA LEU A 48 1.35 0.82 6.59
C LEU A 48 1.25 2.24 6.03
N GLU A 49 2.13 2.62 5.11
CA GLU A 49 2.09 3.92 4.42
C GLU A 49 0.80 4.09 3.58
N ALA A 50 0.40 3.05 2.86
CA ALA A 50 -0.88 3.04 2.13
C ALA A 50 -2.07 3.24 3.09
N HIS A 51 -2.04 2.56 4.25
CA HIS A 51 -3.08 2.65 5.27
C HIS A 51 -3.17 4.05 5.88
N HIS A 52 -2.05 4.75 6.10
CA HIS A 52 -2.04 6.13 6.58
C HIS A 52 -2.71 7.09 5.61
N SER A 53 -2.42 6.94 4.30
CA SER A 53 -3.05 7.72 3.24
C SER A 53 -4.56 7.44 3.16
N GLN A 54 -4.96 6.16 3.18
CA GLN A 54 -6.36 5.76 3.18
C GLN A 54 -7.12 6.31 4.40
N THR A 55 -6.53 6.19 5.59
CA THR A 55 -7.16 6.65 6.84
C THR A 55 -7.41 8.15 6.78
N SER A 56 -6.45 8.92 6.26
CA SER A 56 -6.57 10.37 6.10
C SER A 56 -7.73 10.75 5.16
N LEU A 57 -7.90 10.01 4.06
CA LEU A 57 -9.03 10.19 3.13
C LEU A 57 -10.37 9.92 3.81
N ILE A 58 -10.50 8.79 4.51
CA ILE A 58 -11.74 8.42 5.23
C ILE A 58 -12.08 9.47 6.29
N GLN A 59 -11.08 9.95 7.04
CA GLN A 59 -11.28 11.00 8.04
C GLN A 59 -11.71 12.33 7.41
N GLY A 60 -11.17 12.68 6.25
CA GLY A 60 -11.62 13.85 5.46
C GLY A 60 -13.08 13.75 5.07
N GLU A 61 -13.48 12.62 4.48
CA GLU A 61 -14.89 12.38 4.12
C GLU A 61 -15.82 12.47 5.33
N ALA A 62 -15.43 11.89 6.47
CA ALA A 62 -16.20 11.96 7.71
C ALA A 62 -16.37 13.39 8.25
N ARG A 63 -15.44 14.30 7.95
CA ARG A 63 -15.54 15.75 8.27
C ARG A 63 -16.37 16.53 7.25
N GLY A 64 -16.87 15.89 6.19
CA GLY A 64 -17.65 16.51 5.13
C GLY A 64 -16.82 17.00 3.94
N GLU A 65 -15.52 16.71 3.91
CA GLU A 65 -14.67 16.95 2.74
C GLU A 65 -14.98 15.87 1.70
N LYS A 66 -15.86 16.16 0.73
CA LYS A 66 -16.20 15.19 -0.32
C LYS A 66 -14.95 14.86 -1.14
N ALA A 67 -14.57 13.59 -1.18
CA ALA A 67 -13.66 13.10 -2.21
C ALA A 67 -14.43 12.99 -3.54
N GLU A 68 -13.89 13.56 -4.61
CA GLU A 68 -14.45 13.34 -5.94
C GLU A 68 -14.10 11.93 -6.42
N VAL A 69 -15.13 11.14 -6.74
CA VAL A 69 -14.96 9.82 -7.34
C VAL A 69 -14.38 10.00 -8.74
N SER A 70 -13.30 9.29 -9.02
CA SER A 70 -12.62 9.27 -10.32
C SER A 70 -12.32 7.84 -10.73
N LEU A 71 -11.91 7.61 -11.99
CA LEU A 71 -11.49 6.27 -12.45
C LEU A 71 -10.30 5.69 -11.68
N LEU A 72 -9.51 6.55 -11.02
CA LEU A 72 -8.35 6.14 -10.22
C LEU A 72 -8.71 5.75 -8.78
N LEU A 73 -9.87 6.19 -8.29
CA LEU A 73 -10.40 5.90 -6.95
C LEU A 73 -11.24 4.62 -6.97
#